data_AF-A0A421KZJ4-F1
#
_entry.id   AF-A0A421KZJ4-F1
#
_cell.length_a   1.000
_cell.length_b   1.000
_cell.length_c   1.000
_cell.angle_alpha   90.00
_cell.angle_beta   90.00
_cell.angle_gamma   90.00
#
_symmetry.space_group_name_H-M   'P 1'
#
loop_
_entity.id
_entity.type
_entity.pdbx_description
1 polymer ?
#
loop_
_entity_poly.entity_id
_entity_poly.type
_entity_poly.pdbx_seq_one_letter_code
_entity_poly.pdbx_strand_id
1 'polypeptide(L)'
;MGRKRSFDDDEVLARAREVFLEHGYEGTSIDALVEATGLLRGSLYGAFGSKRGMFVAALRDATDSESRDSGVLNLVLVALMELSDHDLEVRGLVRDYLAKLSSSGSGDTNAVALDIATLLGETLLQRAHIRLQSDDERSES
;
A
#
# COMPACT_ATOMS: atom_id res chain seq x y z
N MET A 1 7.33 32.71 -10.66
CA MET A 1 6.40 31.74 -11.26
C MET A 1 6.85 30.35 -10.85
N GLY A 2 6.22 29.73 -9.84
CA GLY A 2 6.77 28.49 -9.27
C GLY A 2 5.80 27.86 -8.28
N ARG A 3 4.70 27.33 -8.81
CA ARG A 3 3.74 26.52 -8.06
C ARG A 3 2.85 25.76 -9.06
N LYS A 4 3.35 24.64 -9.58
CA LYS A 4 2.60 23.66 -10.38
C LYS A 4 3.25 22.27 -10.46
N ARG A 5 4.27 21.95 -9.65
CA ARG A 5 4.88 20.60 -9.63
C ARG A 5 4.20 19.67 -8.62
N SER A 6 4.04 20.08 -7.36
CA SER A 6 3.52 19.14 -6.34
C SER A 6 2.10 18.63 -6.62
N PHE A 7 1.20 19.47 -7.14
CA PHE A 7 -0.19 19.04 -7.39
C PHE A 7 -0.29 18.03 -8.55
N ASP A 8 0.61 18.10 -9.53
CA ASP A 8 0.73 17.12 -10.61
C ASP A 8 1.36 15.82 -10.06
N ASP A 9 2.38 15.96 -9.22
CA ASP A 9 3.07 14.82 -8.60
C ASP A 9 2.13 14.02 -7.68
N ASP A 10 1.25 14.69 -6.92
CA ASP A 10 0.28 14.05 -6.02
C ASP A 10 -0.77 13.23 -6.82
N GLU A 11 -1.30 13.77 -7.92
CA GLU A 11 -2.24 13.05 -8.79
C GLU A 11 -1.56 11.85 -9.48
N VAL A 12 -0.36 12.06 -10.01
CA VAL A 12 0.44 11.00 -10.63
C VAL A 12 0.73 9.88 -9.63
N LEU A 13 1.05 10.23 -8.39
CA LEU A 13 1.31 9.27 -7.33
C LEU A 13 0.05 8.47 -6.95
N ALA A 14 -1.10 9.14 -6.88
CA ALA A 14 -2.39 8.49 -6.64
C ALA A 14 -2.70 7.46 -7.74
N ARG A 15 -2.50 7.80 -9.02
CA ARG A 15 -2.70 6.84 -10.12
C ARG A 15 -1.67 5.71 -10.10
N ALA A 16 -0.40 6.01 -9.85
CA ALA A 16 0.63 4.97 -9.73
C ALA A 16 0.30 4.00 -8.59
N ARG A 17 -0.20 4.51 -7.46
CA ARG A 17 -0.67 3.72 -6.32
C ARG A 17 -1.81 2.77 -6.71
N GLU A 18 -2.78 3.22 -7.50
CA GLU A 18 -3.87 2.36 -7.99
C GLU A 18 -3.33 1.17 -8.79
N VAL A 19 -2.36 1.39 -9.68
CA VAL A 19 -1.73 0.30 -10.46
C VAL A 19 -1.05 -0.72 -9.55
N PHE A 20 -0.29 -0.26 -8.54
CA PHE A 20 0.35 -1.16 -7.57
C PHE A 20 -0.66 -1.91 -6.70
N LEU A 21 -1.78 -1.27 -6.35
CA LEU A 21 -2.86 -1.92 -5.61
C LEU A 21 -3.53 -3.03 -6.43
N GLU A 22 -3.67 -2.84 -7.73
CA GLU A 22 -4.25 -3.85 -8.62
C GLU A 22 -3.27 -5.00 -8.90
N HIS A 23 -2.02 -4.69 -9.26
CA HIS A 23 -1.09 -5.67 -9.83
C HIS A 23 -0.01 -6.17 -8.87
N GLY A 24 0.10 -5.60 -7.67
CA GLY A 24 1.28 -5.78 -6.81
C GLY A 24 2.49 -5.02 -7.37
N TYR A 25 3.64 -5.11 -6.69
CA TYR A 25 4.87 -4.46 -7.16
C TYR A 25 5.50 -5.20 -8.33
N GLU A 26 5.65 -6.52 -8.23
CA GLU A 26 6.27 -7.35 -9.25
C GLU A 26 5.44 -7.40 -10.53
N GLY A 27 4.10 -7.53 -10.39
CA GLY A 27 3.17 -7.53 -11.52
C GLY A 27 3.01 -6.17 -12.21
N THR A 28 3.39 -5.08 -11.55
CA THR A 28 3.33 -3.74 -12.16
C THR A 28 4.46 -3.55 -13.17
N SER A 29 4.06 -3.25 -14.41
CA SER A 29 4.97 -2.80 -15.46
C SER A 29 5.05 -1.27 -15.51
N ILE A 30 6.15 -0.77 -16.03
CA ILE A 30 6.30 0.67 -16.29
C ILE A 30 5.37 1.16 -17.40
N ASP A 31 4.96 0.31 -18.33
CA ASP A 31 3.97 0.66 -19.36
C ASP A 31 2.57 0.85 -18.76
N ALA A 32 2.18 -0.01 -17.81
CA ALA A 32 0.94 0.17 -17.06
C ALA A 32 0.94 1.49 -16.26
N LEU A 33 2.09 1.85 -15.68
CA LEU A 33 2.26 3.13 -14.97
C LEU A 33 2.17 4.34 -15.93
N VAL A 34 2.77 4.24 -17.13
CA VAL A 34 2.65 5.26 -18.18
C VAL A 34 1.19 5.44 -18.61
N GLU A 35 0.48 4.34 -18.84
CA GLU A 35 -0.91 4.36 -19.24
C GLU A 35 -1.81 4.98 -18.16
N ALA A 36 -1.66 4.55 -16.91
CA ALA A 36 -2.48 5.04 -15.80
C ALA A 36 -2.21 6.51 -15.45
N THR A 37 -0.96 6.96 -15.55
CA THR A 37 -0.58 8.35 -15.20
C THR A 37 -0.70 9.32 -16.37
N GLY A 38 -0.80 8.82 -17.61
CA GLY A 38 -0.77 9.65 -18.83
C GLY A 38 0.57 10.33 -19.10
N LEU A 39 1.61 10.03 -18.30
CA LEU A 39 2.93 10.64 -18.44
C LEU A 39 3.85 9.81 -19.33
N LEU A 40 4.75 10.49 -20.03
CA LEU A 40 5.83 9.81 -20.73
C LEU A 40 6.75 9.08 -19.74
N ARG A 41 7.22 7.91 -20.13
CA ARG A 41 8.20 7.09 -19.37
C ARG A 41 9.39 7.90 -18.85
N GLY A 42 9.95 8.79 -19.68
CA GLY A 42 11.07 9.64 -19.30
C GLY A 42 10.72 10.63 -18.19
N SER A 43 9.50 11.15 -18.16
CA SER A 43 9.01 12.03 -17.09
C SER A 43 8.85 11.26 -15.78
N LEU A 44 8.29 10.06 -15.83
CA LEU A 44 8.15 9.19 -14.66
C LEU A 44 9.52 8.84 -14.06
N TYR A 45 10.49 8.42 -14.88
CA TYR A 45 11.85 8.19 -14.40
C TYR A 45 12.54 9.48 -13.94
N GLY A 46 12.27 10.63 -14.56
CA GLY A 46 12.81 11.91 -14.12
C GLY A 46 12.31 12.33 -12.75
N ALA A 47 11.04 12.07 -12.44
CA ALA A 47 10.41 12.41 -11.17
C ALA A 47 10.76 11.42 -10.04
N PHE A 48 10.70 10.11 -10.33
CA PHE A 48 10.76 9.06 -9.31
C PHE A 48 11.99 8.15 -9.43
N GLY A 49 12.80 8.30 -10.46
CA GLY A 49 14.03 7.53 -10.71
C GLY A 49 13.79 6.11 -11.23
N SER A 50 12.82 5.38 -10.68
CA SER A 50 12.58 3.96 -10.99
C SER A 50 11.18 3.49 -10.60
N LYS A 51 10.75 2.29 -11.03
CA LYS A 51 9.52 1.64 -10.52
C LYS A 51 9.55 1.53 -9.00
N ARG A 52 10.70 1.14 -8.43
CA ARG A 52 10.95 1.12 -6.99
C ARG A 52 10.70 2.50 -6.36
N GLY A 53 11.26 3.56 -6.94
CA GLY A 53 11.10 4.92 -6.42
C GLY A 53 9.65 5.40 -6.45
N MET A 54 8.87 5.03 -7.48
CA MET A 54 7.43 5.30 -7.55
C MET A 54 6.68 4.57 -6.44
N PHE A 55 6.99 3.29 -6.22
CA PHE A 55 6.38 2.50 -5.14
C PHE A 55 6.72 3.08 -3.77
N VAL A 56 7.99 3.42 -3.52
CA VAL A 56 8.45 4.02 -2.26
C VAL A 56 7.76 5.36 -2.02
N ALA A 57 7.63 6.20 -3.05
CA ALA A 57 6.91 7.47 -2.93
C ALA A 57 5.44 7.24 -2.57
N ALA A 58 4.77 6.29 -3.24
CA ALA A 58 3.36 5.98 -3.01
C ALA A 58 3.14 5.39 -1.61
N LEU A 59 4.03 4.51 -1.16
CA LEU A 59 3.99 3.94 0.18
C LEU A 59 4.22 5.02 1.25
N ARG A 60 5.21 5.89 1.05
CA ARG A 60 5.52 6.98 1.98
C ARG A 60 4.35 7.95 2.13
N ASP A 61 3.75 8.36 1.01
CA ASP A 61 2.55 9.20 1.01
C ASP A 61 1.38 8.53 1.74
N ALA A 62 1.08 7.28 1.38
CA ALA A 62 -0.01 6.52 1.98
C ALA A 62 0.14 6.29 3.50
N THR A 63 1.39 6.22 3.98
CA THR A 63 1.72 5.90 5.38
C THR A 63 2.18 7.11 6.20
N ASP A 64 2.05 8.32 5.64
CA ASP A 64 2.39 9.54 6.37
C ASP A 64 1.41 9.78 7.54
N SER A 65 0.13 9.48 7.30
CA SER A 65 -0.94 9.52 8.31
C SER A 65 -1.14 8.18 9.05
N GLU A 66 -1.99 8.20 10.08
CA GLU A 66 -2.45 7.02 10.82
C GLU A 66 -3.72 6.40 10.20
N SER A 67 -4.01 6.70 8.92
CA SER A 67 -5.17 6.13 8.21
C SER A 67 -5.08 4.60 8.18
N ARG A 68 -6.20 3.93 8.46
CA ARG A 68 -6.37 2.47 8.37
C ARG A 68 -7.22 2.06 7.17
N ASP A 69 -7.33 2.94 6.16
CA ASP A 69 -8.15 2.68 4.99
C ASP A 69 -7.65 1.45 4.23
N SER A 70 -8.56 0.66 3.65
CA SER A 70 -8.21 -0.59 2.97
C SER A 70 -7.17 -0.39 1.87
N GLY A 71 -7.14 0.76 1.20
CA GLY A 71 -6.12 1.09 0.21
C GLY A 71 -4.72 1.31 0.80
N VAL A 72 -4.60 1.78 2.05
CA VAL A 72 -3.30 1.90 2.74
C VAL A 72 -2.84 0.52 3.17
N LEU A 73 -3.72 -0.24 3.83
CA LEU A 73 -3.43 -1.59 4.31
C LEU A 73 -3.06 -2.55 3.17
N ASN A 74 -3.76 -2.48 2.03
CA ASN A 74 -3.41 -3.29 0.86
C ASN A 74 -2.01 -2.94 0.30
N LEU A 75 -1.64 -1.66 0.26
CA LEU A 75 -0.30 -1.26 -0.21
C LEU A 75 0.78 -1.73 0.77
N VAL A 76 0.50 -1.67 2.08
CA VAL A 76 1.37 -2.22 3.12
C VAL A 76 1.51 -3.74 3.00
N LEU A 77 0.45 -4.47 2.67
CA LEU A 77 0.54 -5.90 2.39
C LEU A 77 1.42 -6.19 1.18
N VAL A 78 1.27 -5.45 0.08
CA VAL A 78 2.16 -5.58 -1.09
C VAL A 78 3.62 -5.33 -0.69
N ALA A 79 3.87 -4.27 0.08
CA ALA A 79 5.21 -3.95 0.59
C ALA A 79 5.78 -5.08 1.46
N LEU A 80 4.99 -5.62 2.39
CA LEU A 80 5.37 -6.72 3.26
C LEU A 80 5.72 -7.98 2.47
N MET A 81 4.86 -8.34 1.51
CA MET A 81 4.96 -9.60 0.76
C MET A 81 6.03 -9.60 -0.33
N GLU A 82 6.28 -8.45 -0.96
CA GLU A 82 7.08 -8.40 -2.19
C GLU A 82 8.42 -7.67 -2.03
N LEU A 83 8.57 -6.75 -1.06
CA LEU A 83 9.79 -5.93 -0.97
C LEU A 83 10.47 -5.94 0.41
N SER A 84 9.70 -6.05 1.49
CA SER A 84 10.20 -5.75 2.84
C SER A 84 11.34 -6.65 3.33
N ASP A 85 11.46 -7.86 2.78
CA ASP A 85 12.53 -8.81 3.10
C ASP A 85 13.91 -8.26 2.68
N HIS A 86 13.99 -7.64 1.50
CA HIS A 86 15.26 -7.23 0.89
C HIS A 86 15.41 -5.70 0.67
N ASP A 87 14.35 -4.92 0.86
CA ASP A 87 14.39 -3.46 0.77
C ASP A 87 14.30 -2.80 2.16
N LEU A 88 15.45 -2.30 2.65
CA LEU A 88 15.57 -1.70 3.98
C LEU A 88 14.71 -0.44 4.16
N GLU A 89 14.52 0.33 3.08
CA GLU A 89 13.74 1.58 3.12
C GLU A 89 12.26 1.25 3.22
N VAL A 90 11.77 0.33 2.39
CA VAL A 90 10.38 -0.14 2.45
C VAL A 90 10.08 -0.76 3.81
N ARG A 91 10.98 -1.59 4.33
CA ARG A 91 10.86 -2.15 5.68
C ARG A 91 10.82 -1.07 6.76
N GLY A 92 11.58 0.00 6.59
CA GLY A 92 11.53 1.17 7.46
C GLY A 92 10.16 1.82 7.47
N LEU A 93 9.64 2.17 6.29
CA LEU A 93 8.33 2.81 6.13
C LEU A 93 7.19 1.97 6.73
N VAL A 94 7.17 0.66 6.47
CA VAL A 94 6.16 -0.24 7.05
C VAL A 94 6.28 -0.28 8.57
N ARG A 95 7.49 -0.43 9.12
CA ARG A 95 7.69 -0.46 10.58
C ARG A 95 7.22 0.83 11.23
N ASP A 96 7.57 1.97 10.66
CA ASP A 96 7.23 3.28 11.19
C ASP A 96 5.71 3.49 11.16
N TYR A 97 5.05 3.10 10.08
CA TYR A 97 3.58 3.09 9.98
C TYR A 97 2.92 2.23 11.06
N LEU A 98 3.35 0.98 11.23
CA LEU A 98 2.79 0.08 12.24
C LEU A 98 3.03 0.61 13.66
N ALA A 99 4.18 1.24 13.90
CA ALA A 99 4.48 1.90 15.17
C ALA A 99 3.56 3.10 15.43
N LYS A 100 3.31 3.95 14.41
CA LYS A 100 2.33 5.05 14.49
C LYS A 100 0.94 4.53 14.87
N LEU A 101 0.46 3.49 14.19
CA LEU A 101 -0.84 2.87 14.51
C LEU A 101 -0.90 2.30 15.94
N SER A 102 0.24 1.86 16.46
CA SER A 102 0.38 1.33 17.82
C SER A 102 0.34 2.41 18.90
N SER A 103 0.85 3.61 18.61
CA SER A 103 0.84 4.74 19.54
C SER A 103 -0.50 5.45 19.68
N SER A 104 -1.43 5.24 18.74
CA SER A 104 -2.76 5.88 18.73
C SER A 104 -3.82 5.11 19.52
N GLY A 105 -3.48 3.93 20.06
CA GLY A 105 -4.37 3.05 20.83
C GLY A 105 -4.25 3.20 22.34
N SER A 106 -5.15 2.54 23.08
CA SER A 106 -5.07 2.41 24.55
C SER A 106 -3.71 1.86 24.97
N GLY A 107 -3.24 2.20 26.19
CA GLY A 107 -1.90 1.86 26.69
C GLY A 107 -1.56 0.36 26.81
N ASP A 108 -2.36 -0.53 26.23
CA ASP A 108 -2.10 -1.96 26.09
C ASP A 108 -1.54 -2.28 24.69
N THR A 109 -0.22 -2.36 24.60
CA THR A 109 0.51 -2.67 23.36
C THR A 109 0.10 -4.02 22.75
N ASN A 110 -0.34 -4.98 23.56
CA ASN A 110 -0.70 -6.33 23.08
C ASN A 110 -2.05 -6.32 22.37
N ALA A 111 -3.02 -5.56 22.89
CA ALA A 111 -4.31 -5.38 22.24
C ALA A 111 -4.18 -4.69 20.87
N VAL A 112 -3.30 -3.68 20.75
CA VAL A 112 -3.11 -2.96 19.49
C VAL A 112 -2.36 -3.82 18.45
N ALA A 113 -1.38 -4.60 18.87
CA ALA A 113 -0.71 -5.55 17.97
C ALA A 113 -1.69 -6.60 17.41
N LEU A 114 -2.63 -7.08 18.23
CA LEU A 114 -3.68 -8.02 17.81
C LEU A 114 -4.68 -7.37 16.82
N ASP A 115 -5.03 -6.10 17.03
CA ASP A 115 -5.88 -5.32 16.12
C ASP A 115 -5.23 -5.17 14.74
N ILE A 116 -3.95 -4.76 14.70
CA ILE A 116 -3.19 -4.62 13.44
C ILE A 116 -3.07 -5.96 12.71
N ALA A 117 -2.76 -7.05 13.43
CA ALA A 117 -2.67 -8.38 12.83
C ALA A 117 -4.02 -8.83 12.25
N THR A 118 -5.12 -8.55 12.95
CA THR A 118 -6.48 -8.82 12.47
C THR A 118 -6.76 -8.02 11.19
N LEU A 119 -6.50 -6.70 11.19
CA LEU A 119 -6.72 -5.83 10.02
C LEU A 119 -5.94 -6.28 8.80
N LEU A 120 -4.65 -6.62 8.97
CA LEU A 120 -3.81 -7.12 7.87
C LEU A 120 -4.29 -8.50 7.39
N GLY A 121 -4.71 -9.38 8.31
CA GLY A 121 -5.27 -10.69 7.98
C GLY A 121 -6.57 -10.59 7.18
N GLU A 122 -7.52 -9.76 7.62
CA GLU A 122 -8.77 -9.49 6.91
C GLU A 122 -8.52 -8.88 5.54
N THR A 123 -7.62 -7.90 5.45
CA THR A 123 -7.24 -7.27 4.19
C THR A 123 -6.63 -8.29 3.22
N LEU A 124 -5.76 -9.18 3.72
CA LEU A 124 -5.14 -10.24 2.93
C LEU A 124 -6.18 -11.23 2.39
N LEU A 125 -7.13 -11.66 3.23
CA LEU A 125 -8.21 -12.57 2.84
C LEU A 125 -9.12 -11.93 1.80
N GLN A 126 -9.49 -10.67 1.99
CA GLN A 126 -10.29 -9.92 1.04
C GLN A 126 -9.58 -9.81 -0.32
N ARG A 127 -8.28 -9.48 -0.33
CA ARG A 127 -7.46 -9.41 -1.55
C ARG A 127 -7.34 -10.77 -2.24
N ALA A 128 -7.30 -11.86 -1.48
CA ALA A 128 -7.29 -13.23 -2.01
C ALA A 128 -8.69 -13.74 -2.41
N HIS A 129 -9.75 -12.94 -2.23
CA HIS A 129 -11.15 -13.35 -2.40
C HIS A 129 -11.54 -14.59 -1.56
N ILE A 130 -10.88 -14.79 -0.41
CA ILE A 130 -11.15 -15.88 0.51
C ILE A 130 -12.15 -15.41 1.58
N ARG A 131 -13.24 -16.15 1.78
CA ARG A 131 -14.19 -15.94 2.89
C ARG A 131 -13.98 -17.00 3.95
N LEU A 132 -13.98 -16.59 5.23
CA LEU A 132 -13.86 -17.49 6.37
C LEU A 132 -15.21 -17.94 6.95
N GLN A 133 -16.35 -17.59 6.34
CA GLN A 133 -17.64 -18.13 6.77
C GLN A 133 -17.74 -19.61 6.38
N SER A 134 -18.05 -20.44 7.37
CA SER A 134 -18.39 -21.84 7.21
C SER A 134 -19.66 -21.97 6.36
N ASP A 135 -19.53 -22.56 5.18
CA ASP A 135 -20.64 -22.96 4.29
C ASP A 135 -21.57 -24.06 4.91
N ASP A 136 -21.42 -24.36 6.20
CA ASP A 136 -22.08 -25.50 6.88
C ASP A 136 -23.50 -25.23 7.39
N GLU A 137 -24.10 -24.06 7.12
CA GLU A 137 -25.53 -23.80 7.39
C GLU A 137 -26.42 -23.94 6.13
N ARG A 138 -26.00 -24.75 5.16
CA ARG A 138 -26.83 -25.13 3.99
C ARG A 138 -26.90 -26.63 3.78
N SER A 139 -27.49 -27.39 4.71
CA SER A 139 -28.19 -28.63 4.35
C SER A 139 -29.09 -29.20 5.46
N GLU A 140 -29.96 -28.42 6.09
CA GLU A 140 -31.13 -28.98 6.80
C GLU A 140 -32.39 -28.14 6.54
N SER A 141 -33.08 -28.44 5.43
CA SER A 141 -34.53 -28.26 5.26
C SER A 141 -35.01 -29.13 4.11
#